data_AF-A0A1Y4MUL2-F1
#
_entry.id   AF-A0A1Y4MUL2-F1
#
_cell.length_a   1.000
_cell.length_b   1.000
_cell.length_c   1.000
_cell.angle_alpha   90.00
_cell.angle_beta   90.00
_cell.angle_gamma   90.00
#
_symmetry.space_group_name_H-M   'P 1'
#
loop_
_entity.id
_entity.type
_entity.pdbx_description
1 polymer ?
#
loop_
_entity_poly.entity_id
_entity_poly.type
_entity_poly.pdbx_seq_one_letter_code
_entity_poly.pdbx_strand_id
1 'polypeptide(L)'
;MCSAYDPIIWGRSAGAAKTALPPRPEEGSSAVSGGNDRSKFAEELVMIHYDIDTTENGYKKFEGNIELLIELKHILFKNDVVPDLVGYLSFDDIPNVSICISAQKELGFFVSITDGKNIYLTLGDRNTLNETVDIWGDGLYISKGLFIPFSLAWKGLEEYLIYHKLSNKINWITSDEVPEEGNFIC
;
A
#
# COMPACT_ATOMS: atom_id res chain seq x y z
N MET A 1 24.32 22.95 -0.39
CA MET A 1 23.43 23.71 0.51
C MET A 1 22.02 23.20 0.28
N CYS A 2 21.32 22.96 1.39
CA CYS A 2 20.13 22.11 1.51
C CYS A 2 18.87 22.59 0.78
N SER A 3 17.99 21.60 0.60
CA SER A 3 16.54 21.65 0.85
C SER A 3 15.62 22.13 -0.28
N ALA A 4 14.89 21.16 -0.84
CA ALA A 4 13.46 21.31 -1.06
C ALA A 4 12.80 19.97 -0.70
N TYR A 5 12.35 19.87 0.54
CA TYR A 5 11.32 18.93 0.95
C TYR A 5 10.06 19.24 0.13
N ASP A 6 9.58 18.30 -0.67
CA ASP A 6 8.19 18.33 -1.09
C ASP A 6 7.34 17.80 0.07
N PRO A 7 6.32 18.55 0.53
CA PRO A 7 5.47 18.11 1.61
C PRO A 7 4.59 16.95 1.18
N ILE A 8 4.52 15.93 2.04
CA ILE A 8 3.53 14.85 2.01
C ILE A 8 2.14 15.47 1.88
N ILE A 9 1.42 15.14 0.79
CA ILE A 9 0.05 15.60 0.58
C ILE A 9 -0.87 14.76 1.48
N TRP A 10 -1.17 15.30 2.66
CA TRP A 10 -2.20 14.75 3.55
C TRP A 10 -3.59 15.05 2.97
N GLY A 11 -4.26 14.02 2.44
CA GLY A 11 -5.62 14.13 1.94
C GLY A 11 -6.62 14.47 3.06
N ARG A 12 -6.96 15.75 3.24
CA ARG A 12 -8.14 16.17 4.00
C ARG A 12 -9.40 15.87 3.16
N SER A 13 -10.30 15.05 3.70
CA SER A 13 -11.66 14.87 3.19
C SER A 13 -12.34 16.24 3.04
N ALA A 14 -12.68 16.61 1.81
CA ALA A 14 -13.41 17.82 1.49
C ALA A 14 -14.84 17.46 1.07
N GLY A 15 -15.78 17.75 1.97
CA GLY A 15 -17.12 18.28 1.69
C GLY A 15 -17.90 17.74 0.49
N ALA A 16 -18.97 17.02 0.82
CA ALA A 16 -20.04 16.60 -0.08
C ALA A 16 -20.45 17.65 -1.14
N ALA A 17 -20.45 17.23 -2.41
CA ALA A 17 -21.22 17.87 -3.48
C ALA A 17 -22.00 16.80 -4.25
N LYS A 18 -23.33 16.86 -4.14
CA LYS A 18 -24.28 16.10 -4.98
C LYS A 18 -24.17 16.57 -6.43
N THR A 19 -24.03 15.64 -7.40
CA THR A 19 -24.95 15.37 -8.53
C THR A 19 -24.27 14.78 -9.78
N ALA A 20 -25.02 13.88 -10.44
CA ALA A 20 -24.93 13.34 -11.81
C ALA A 20 -24.36 11.91 -11.96
N LEU A 21 -25.27 10.98 -12.28
CA LEU A 21 -24.99 9.59 -12.66
C LEU A 21 -24.28 9.53 -14.03
N PRO A 22 -23.20 8.74 -14.21
CA PRO A 22 -22.66 8.44 -15.53
C PRO A 22 -23.51 7.39 -16.27
N PRO A 23 -23.52 7.38 -17.62
CA PRO A 23 -24.31 6.44 -18.41
C PRO A 23 -23.71 5.01 -18.38
N ARG A 24 -24.59 4.02 -18.56
CA ARG A 24 -24.31 2.57 -18.60
C ARG A 24 -23.22 2.21 -19.63
N PRO A 25 -22.34 1.23 -19.35
CA PRO A 25 -21.40 0.71 -20.33
C PRO A 25 -22.12 -0.20 -21.34
N GLU A 26 -21.83 0.00 -22.62
CA GLU A 26 -22.21 -0.92 -23.71
C GLU A 26 -21.38 -2.20 -23.64
N GLU A 27 -22.04 -3.33 -23.90
CA GLU A 27 -21.45 -4.66 -23.98
C GLU A 27 -20.49 -4.76 -25.17
N GLY A 28 -19.22 -5.07 -24.88
CA GLY A 28 -18.17 -5.28 -25.88
C GLY A 28 -17.33 -6.51 -25.55
N SER A 29 -17.78 -7.64 -26.08
CA SER A 29 -17.05 -8.84 -26.51
C SER A 29 -15.69 -9.22 -25.86
N SER A 30 -15.71 -10.42 -25.29
CA SER A 30 -14.63 -11.32 -24.87
C SER A 30 -13.29 -11.29 -25.63
N ALA A 31 -12.20 -11.30 -24.87
CA ALA A 31 -11.03 -12.15 -25.14
C ALA A 31 -10.36 -12.55 -23.80
N VAL A 32 -10.53 -13.81 -23.41
CA VAL A 32 -9.72 -14.44 -22.35
C VAL A 32 -8.36 -14.76 -22.96
N SER A 33 -7.34 -13.94 -22.70
CA SER A 33 -5.95 -14.34 -22.89
C SER A 33 -5.38 -14.76 -21.54
N GLY A 34 -5.29 -16.07 -21.33
CA GLY A 34 -4.43 -16.65 -20.30
C GLY A 34 -2.97 -16.41 -20.69
N GLY A 35 -2.49 -15.19 -20.49
CA GLY A 35 -1.10 -14.79 -20.58
C GLY A 35 -0.50 -14.78 -19.18
N ASN A 36 0.63 -15.44 -19.00
CA ASN A 36 1.49 -15.32 -17.83
C ASN A 36 2.27 -13.99 -17.94
N ASP A 37 1.53 -12.89 -18.10
CA ASP A 37 2.08 -11.56 -18.34
C ASP A 37 2.67 -11.07 -17.03
N ARG A 38 4.00 -11.17 -16.92
CA ARG A 38 4.75 -10.49 -15.88
C ARG A 38 4.57 -8.99 -16.09
N SER A 39 4.31 -8.29 -15.00
CA SER A 39 4.15 -6.84 -15.05
C SER A 39 5.48 -6.16 -15.37
N LYS A 40 5.41 -4.90 -15.84
CA LYS A 40 6.61 -4.07 -16.08
C LYS A 40 7.54 -3.97 -14.86
N PHE A 41 7.00 -4.07 -13.65
CA PHE A 41 7.77 -4.09 -12.40
C PHE A 41 8.71 -5.31 -12.31
N ALA A 42 8.30 -6.47 -12.85
CA ALA A 42 9.06 -7.72 -12.81
C ALA A 42 10.03 -7.90 -14.00
N GLU A 43 10.04 -6.97 -14.95
CA GLU A 43 10.92 -7.00 -16.12
C GLU A 43 12.25 -6.26 -15.89
N GLU A 44 12.63 -5.98 -14.64
CA GLU A 44 13.88 -5.31 -14.22
C GLU A 44 14.05 -3.85 -14.75
N LEU A 45 13.06 -3.30 -15.45
CA LEU A 45 13.14 -1.98 -16.06
C LEU A 45 12.64 -0.84 -15.17
N VAL A 46 11.94 -1.14 -14.07
CA VAL A 46 11.36 -0.13 -13.18
C VAL A 46 12.23 0.04 -11.95
N MET A 47 12.73 1.26 -11.73
CA MET A 47 13.36 1.60 -10.47
C MET A 47 12.32 1.85 -9.39
N ILE A 48 12.52 1.18 -8.25
CA ILE A 48 11.66 1.26 -7.07
C ILE A 48 12.46 1.95 -5.97
N HIS A 49 11.91 3.02 -5.43
CA HIS A 49 12.45 3.71 -4.26
C HIS A 49 11.67 3.25 -3.04
N TYR A 50 12.39 2.76 -2.04
CA TYR A 50 11.83 2.31 -0.77
C TYR A 50 12.33 3.26 0.32
N ASP A 51 11.43 4.10 0.79
CA ASP A 51 11.64 4.99 1.92
C ASP A 51 11.05 4.32 3.15
N ILE A 52 11.90 3.88 4.07
CA ILE A 52 11.47 3.09 5.22
C ILE A 52 12.00 3.72 6.49
N ASP A 53 11.09 3.94 7.45
CA ASP A 53 11.46 4.30 8.80
C ASP A 53 11.13 3.11 9.73
N THR A 54 12.06 2.82 10.64
CA THR A 54 11.90 1.77 11.67
C THR A 54 12.20 2.38 13.04
N THR A 55 11.42 2.01 14.05
CA THR A 55 11.66 2.50 15.43
C THR A 55 13.06 2.14 15.95
N GLU A 56 13.65 1.03 15.46
CA GLU A 56 14.96 0.55 15.89
C GLU A 56 16.15 1.15 15.09
N ASN A 57 15.98 1.42 13.79
CA ASN A 57 17.10 1.78 12.92
C ASN A 57 16.97 3.16 12.26
N GLY A 58 15.89 3.89 12.53
CA GLY A 58 15.56 5.17 11.91
C GLY A 58 15.31 5.06 10.40
N TYR A 59 15.20 6.23 9.75
CA TYR A 59 14.96 6.36 8.32
C TYR A 59 16.11 5.79 7.48
N LYS A 60 15.73 4.98 6.48
CA LYS A 60 16.60 4.41 5.47
C LYS A 60 15.93 4.51 4.10
N LYS A 61 16.74 4.84 3.09
CA LYS A 61 16.34 4.82 1.69
C LYS A 61 17.06 3.69 0.96
N PHE A 62 16.31 2.90 0.23
CA PHE A 62 16.83 1.88 -0.68
C PHE A 62 16.33 2.14 -2.09
N GLU A 63 17.17 1.84 -3.08
CA GLU A 63 16.83 2.00 -4.50
C GLU A 63 17.23 0.73 -5.23
N GLY A 64 16.30 0.16 -5.99
CA GLY A 64 16.53 -1.11 -6.66
C GLY A 64 15.30 -1.60 -7.43
N ASN A 65 15.44 -2.75 -8.06
CA ASN A 65 14.36 -3.41 -8.79
C ASN A 65 13.57 -4.35 -7.85
N ILE A 66 12.80 -5.29 -8.41
CA ILE A 66 12.01 -6.24 -7.63
C ILE A 66 12.84 -7.17 -6.74
N GLU A 67 14.12 -7.42 -7.06
CA GLU A 67 15.01 -8.25 -6.22
C GLU A 67 15.27 -7.59 -4.86
N LEU A 68 15.19 -6.26 -4.79
CA LEU A 68 15.31 -5.50 -3.54
C LEU A 68 14.17 -5.84 -2.56
N LEU A 69 12.99 -6.31 -3.01
CA LEU A 69 11.96 -6.81 -2.09
C LEU A 69 12.43 -8.04 -1.33
N ILE A 70 13.16 -8.94 -1.99
CA ILE A 70 13.68 -10.13 -1.33
C ILE A 70 14.63 -9.69 -0.22
N GLU A 71 15.53 -8.76 -0.51
CA GLU A 71 16.45 -8.22 0.50
C GLU A 71 15.73 -7.46 1.61
N LEU A 72 14.76 -6.61 1.28
CA LEU A 72 13.94 -5.90 2.25
C LEU A 72 13.18 -6.85 3.17
N LYS A 73 12.64 -7.95 2.65
CA LYS A 73 12.03 -8.99 3.47
C LYS A 73 13.01 -9.52 4.53
N HIS A 74 14.27 -9.75 4.14
CA HIS A 74 15.30 -10.23 5.07
C HIS A 74 15.73 -9.15 6.07
N ILE A 75 15.80 -7.89 5.65
CA ILE A 75 16.20 -6.74 6.49
C ILE A 75 15.11 -6.43 7.52
N LEU A 76 13.87 -6.34 7.06
CA LEU A 76 12.72 -5.94 7.87
C LEU A 76 12.28 -7.06 8.83
N PHE A 77 12.52 -8.33 8.50
CA PHE A 77 11.95 -9.46 9.23
C PHE A 77 13.01 -10.47 9.69
N LYS A 78 14.07 -9.97 10.31
CA LYS A 78 15.08 -10.81 10.94
C LYS A 78 14.46 -11.58 12.11
N ASN A 79 14.43 -12.91 12.03
CA ASN A 79 13.92 -13.85 13.05
C ASN A 79 12.39 -13.83 13.28
N ASP A 80 11.57 -13.61 12.24
CA ASP A 80 10.10 -13.60 12.34
C ASP A 80 9.50 -12.55 13.30
N VAL A 81 10.30 -11.56 13.70
CA VAL A 81 9.81 -10.42 14.48
C VAL A 81 9.34 -9.35 13.50
N VAL A 82 8.07 -8.95 13.63
CA VAL A 82 7.51 -7.80 12.91
C VAL A 82 7.89 -6.54 13.70
N PRO A 83 8.78 -5.66 13.18
CA PRO A 83 9.07 -4.39 13.82
C PRO A 83 7.90 -3.43 13.63
N ASP A 84 7.81 -2.40 14.47
CA ASP A 84 6.98 -1.25 14.15
C ASP A 84 7.64 -0.46 13.01
N LEU A 85 6.91 -0.30 11.91
CA LEU A 85 7.43 0.13 10.61
C LEU A 85 6.42 1.05 9.92
N VAL A 86 6.94 2.09 9.26
CA VAL A 86 6.22 2.80 8.21
C VAL A 86 7.13 2.90 7.00
N GLY A 87 6.60 2.57 5.84
CA GLY A 87 7.35 2.60 4.59
C GLY A 87 6.52 3.08 3.41
N TYR A 88 7.22 3.63 2.43
CA TYR A 88 6.67 4.14 1.20
C TYR A 88 7.47 3.59 0.02
N LEU A 89 6.74 3.12 -1.00
CA LEU A 89 7.32 2.67 -2.26
C LEU A 89 6.82 3.57 -3.39
N SER A 90 7.75 4.11 -4.17
CA SER A 90 7.48 4.87 -5.39
C SER A 90 8.27 4.36 -6.58
N PHE A 91 7.80 4.73 -7.77
CA PHE A 91 8.26 4.18 -9.05
C PHE A 91 8.52 5.33 -10.04
N ASP A 92 9.72 5.35 -10.64
CA ASP A 92 10.12 6.44 -11.55
C ASP A 92 9.26 6.49 -12.84
N ASP A 93 8.91 5.33 -13.39
CA ASP A 93 8.28 5.22 -14.72
C ASP A 93 6.79 4.86 -14.69
N ILE A 94 6.16 4.89 -13.50
CA ILE A 94 4.75 4.56 -13.33
C ILE A 94 4.08 5.69 -12.53
N PRO A 95 3.73 6.81 -13.20
CA PRO A 95 3.17 7.97 -12.54
C PRO A 95 1.83 7.62 -11.89
N ASN A 96 1.59 8.18 -10.72
CA ASN A 96 0.39 8.00 -9.90
C ASN A 96 0.21 6.62 -9.27
N VAL A 97 1.21 5.74 -9.34
CA VAL A 97 1.25 4.52 -8.54
C VAL A 97 2.12 4.74 -7.31
N SER A 98 1.54 4.54 -6.13
CA SER A 98 2.26 4.54 -4.85
C SER A 98 1.84 3.34 -4.02
N ILE A 99 2.75 2.86 -3.17
CA ILE A 99 2.40 1.84 -2.18
C ILE A 99 2.87 2.33 -0.81
N CYS A 100 1.94 2.44 0.14
CA CYS A 100 2.28 2.62 1.55
C CYS A 100 2.21 1.30 2.27
N ILE A 101 3.16 1.06 3.15
CA ILE A 101 3.19 -0.09 4.04
C ILE A 101 3.34 0.38 5.47
N SER A 102 2.67 -0.31 6.39
CA SER A 102 2.95 -0.15 7.82
C SER A 102 2.89 -1.50 8.50
N ALA A 103 3.74 -1.69 9.49
CA ALA A 103 3.72 -2.86 10.34
C ALA A 103 3.58 -2.43 11.79
N GLN A 104 2.74 -3.15 12.53
CA GLN A 104 2.55 -2.96 13.95
C GLN A 104 2.59 -4.35 14.60
N LYS A 105 3.40 -4.49 15.64
CA LYS A 105 3.76 -5.80 16.21
C LYS A 105 2.58 -6.70 16.61
N GLU A 106 1.49 -6.10 17.10
CA GLU A 106 0.31 -6.80 17.62
C GLU A 106 -0.80 -6.99 16.58
N LEU A 107 -0.88 -6.11 15.59
CA LEU A 107 -1.96 -6.05 14.59
C LEU A 107 -1.55 -6.69 13.26
N GLY A 108 -0.26 -6.67 12.94
CA GLY A 108 0.29 -7.27 11.72
C GLY A 108 0.77 -6.23 10.72
N PHE A 109 0.34 -6.37 9.46
CA PHE A 109 0.86 -5.58 8.35
C PHE A 109 -0.28 -4.99 7.52
N PHE A 110 -0.12 -3.72 7.18
CA PHE A 110 -1.02 -2.92 6.38
C PHE A 110 -0.37 -2.61 5.02
N VAL A 111 -1.16 -2.70 3.95
CA VAL A 111 -0.74 -2.27 2.60
C VAL A 111 -1.83 -1.39 1.99
N SER A 112 -1.40 -0.23 1.50
CA SER A 112 -2.19 0.68 0.67
C SER A 112 -1.56 0.74 -0.72
N ILE A 113 -2.37 0.64 -1.76
CA ILE A 113 -1.94 0.71 -3.16
C ILE A 113 -2.78 1.78 -3.85
N THR A 114 -2.12 2.83 -4.31
CA THR A 114 -2.72 3.82 -5.21
C THR A 114 -2.42 3.40 -6.64
N ASP A 115 -3.44 3.27 -7.50
CA ASP A 115 -3.27 2.92 -8.94
C ASP A 115 -3.47 4.12 -9.89
N GLY A 116 -3.49 5.33 -9.33
CA GLY A 116 -3.78 6.58 -10.01
C GLY A 116 -5.28 6.90 -10.16
N LYS A 117 -6.16 5.95 -9.83
CA LYS A 117 -7.62 6.18 -9.80
C LYS A 117 -8.21 5.88 -8.43
N ASN A 118 -7.81 4.75 -7.86
CA ASN A 118 -8.33 4.23 -6.61
C ASN A 118 -7.19 4.02 -5.61
N ILE A 119 -7.55 4.04 -4.34
CA ILE A 119 -6.70 3.60 -3.23
C ILE A 119 -7.30 2.28 -2.73
N TYR A 120 -6.54 1.20 -2.85
CA TYR A 120 -6.90 -0.11 -2.32
C TYR A 120 -6.17 -0.36 -1.01
N LEU A 121 -6.92 -0.79 -0.01
CA LEU A 121 -6.45 -1.02 1.35
C LEU A 121 -6.68 -2.49 1.71
N THR A 122 -5.73 -3.10 2.40
CA THR A 122 -5.92 -4.42 3.02
C THR A 122 -7.07 -4.37 4.03
N LEU A 123 -7.90 -5.42 4.07
CA LEU A 123 -8.96 -5.58 5.08
C LEU A 123 -8.74 -6.87 5.86
N GLY A 124 -8.46 -6.73 7.15
CA GLY A 124 -8.38 -7.83 8.12
C GLY A 124 -9.69 -8.05 8.87
N ASP A 125 -10.22 -7.00 9.49
CA ASP A 125 -11.48 -7.06 10.24
C ASP A 125 -12.32 -5.81 10.01
N ARG A 126 -13.48 -5.99 9.39
CA ARG A 126 -14.39 -4.89 9.07
C ARG A 126 -14.99 -4.26 10.33
N ASN A 127 -15.09 -4.99 11.43
CA ASN A 127 -15.74 -4.50 12.66
C ASN A 127 -14.89 -3.50 13.44
N THR A 128 -13.59 -3.44 13.16
CA THR A 128 -12.64 -2.54 13.84
C THR A 128 -12.16 -1.42 12.93
N LEU A 129 -12.90 -1.14 11.83
CA LEU A 129 -12.51 -0.09 10.89
C LEU A 129 -12.58 1.34 11.47
N ASN A 130 -13.41 1.55 12.49
CA ASN A 130 -13.55 2.82 13.21
C ASN A 130 -12.58 2.94 14.40
N GLU A 131 -11.81 1.90 14.70
CA GLU A 131 -10.78 1.94 15.73
C GLU A 131 -9.43 2.21 15.09
N THR A 132 -8.66 3.13 15.66
CA THR A 132 -7.32 3.46 15.16
C THR A 132 -6.21 3.04 16.13
N VAL A 133 -5.01 2.89 15.58
CA VAL A 133 -3.76 2.70 16.30
C VAL A 133 -2.77 3.77 15.85
N ASP A 134 -2.03 4.35 16.80
CA ASP A 134 -0.89 5.20 16.46
C ASP A 134 0.26 4.31 16.00
N ILE A 135 0.67 4.47 14.74
CA ILE A 135 1.71 3.65 14.12
C ILE A 135 3.12 4.21 14.32
N TRP A 136 3.27 5.49 14.71
CA TRP A 136 4.58 6.17 14.73
C TRP A 136 4.83 7.07 15.95
N GLY A 137 3.84 7.23 16.85
CA GLY A 137 3.95 8.03 18.06
C GLY A 137 3.92 9.54 17.83
N ASP A 138 3.62 9.98 16.61
CA ASP A 138 3.56 11.38 16.18
C ASP A 138 2.15 11.82 15.75
N GLY A 139 1.14 11.00 16.05
CA GLY A 139 -0.24 11.23 15.65
C GLY A 139 -0.60 10.68 14.27
N LEU A 140 0.21 9.78 13.71
CA LEU A 140 -0.15 8.98 12.55
C LEU A 140 -1.01 7.79 12.97
N TYR A 141 -2.30 7.87 12.64
CA TYR A 141 -3.27 6.84 13.00
C TYR A 141 -3.67 6.02 11.79
N ILE A 142 -3.69 4.69 11.93
CA ILE A 142 -4.27 3.78 10.93
C ILE A 142 -5.38 2.97 11.59
N SER A 143 -6.44 2.73 10.85
CA SER A 143 -7.54 1.86 11.24
C SER A 143 -7.05 0.42 11.50
N LYS A 144 -7.35 -0.12 12.69
CA LYS A 144 -6.93 -1.47 13.11
C LYS A 144 -7.47 -2.55 12.18
N GLY A 145 -8.68 -2.34 11.66
CA GLY A 145 -9.33 -3.26 10.72
C GLY A 145 -8.56 -3.46 9.41
N LEU A 146 -7.59 -2.61 9.10
CA LEU A 146 -6.80 -2.69 7.86
C LEU A 146 -5.57 -3.59 7.98
N PHE A 147 -5.18 -4.00 9.18
CA PHE A 147 -4.01 -4.86 9.38
C PHE A 147 -4.37 -6.33 9.15
N ILE A 148 -3.50 -7.03 8.43
CA ILE A 148 -3.62 -8.47 8.15
C ILE A 148 -2.34 -9.20 8.54
N PRO A 149 -2.35 -10.54 8.65
CA PRO A 149 -1.13 -11.29 8.92
C PRO A 149 -0.03 -10.97 7.91
N PHE A 150 1.19 -10.73 8.41
CA PHE A 150 2.35 -10.35 7.60
C PHE A 150 2.57 -11.25 6.37
N SER A 151 2.54 -12.57 6.57
CA SER A 151 2.78 -13.53 5.49
C SER A 151 1.74 -13.45 4.36
N LEU A 152 0.54 -12.96 4.67
CA LEU A 152 -0.52 -12.72 3.71
C LEU A 152 -0.30 -11.38 2.99
N ALA A 153 -0.07 -10.28 3.74
CA ALA A 153 0.22 -8.98 3.16
C ALA A 153 1.42 -9.00 2.21
N TRP A 154 2.50 -9.64 2.63
CA TRP A 154 3.73 -9.72 1.86
C TRP A 154 3.53 -10.46 0.54
N LYS A 155 2.80 -11.59 0.57
CA LYS A 155 2.42 -12.32 -0.65
C LYS A 155 1.54 -11.46 -1.56
N GLY A 156 0.65 -10.65 -1.00
CA GLY A 156 -0.18 -9.73 -1.75
C GLY A 156 0.65 -8.66 -2.46
N LEU A 157 1.61 -8.08 -1.76
CA LEU A 157 2.56 -7.11 -2.31
C LEU A 157 3.43 -7.74 -3.41
N GLU A 158 3.97 -8.94 -3.19
CA GLU A 158 4.70 -9.71 -4.20
C GLU A 158 3.82 -9.98 -5.44
N GLU A 159 2.56 -10.40 -5.26
CA GLU A 159 1.64 -10.63 -6.39
C GLU A 159 1.34 -9.34 -7.17
N TYR A 160 1.16 -8.20 -6.48
CA TYR A 160 0.96 -6.92 -7.14
C TYR A 160 2.22 -6.45 -7.89
N LEU A 161 3.38 -6.54 -7.28
CA LEU A 161 4.64 -6.12 -7.89
C LEU A 161 5.11 -7.08 -8.99
N ILE A 162 4.72 -8.36 -8.97
CA ILE A 162 5.11 -9.28 -10.04
C ILE A 162 4.12 -9.23 -11.21
N TYR A 163 2.81 -9.17 -10.91
CA TYR A 163 1.76 -9.39 -11.91
C TYR A 163 0.82 -8.19 -12.12
N HIS A 164 1.02 -7.09 -11.38
CA HIS A 164 0.14 -5.91 -11.37
C HIS A 164 -1.33 -6.28 -11.11
N LYS A 165 -1.55 -7.19 -10.16
CA LYS A 165 -2.87 -7.69 -9.77
C LYS A 165 -3.00 -7.66 -8.26
N LEU A 166 -4.12 -7.15 -7.78
CA LEU A 166 -4.50 -7.31 -6.38
C LEU A 166 -4.70 -8.80 -6.09
N SER A 167 -4.08 -9.29 -5.02
CA SER A 167 -4.17 -10.70 -4.66
C SER A 167 -5.61 -11.08 -4.31
N ASN A 168 -6.10 -12.19 -4.86
CA ASN A 168 -7.42 -12.74 -4.54
C ASN A 168 -7.48 -13.44 -3.16
N LYS A 169 -6.34 -13.55 -2.46
CA LYS A 169 -6.25 -14.10 -1.10
C LYS A 169 -6.45 -13.03 -0.03
N ILE A 170 -6.39 -11.76 -0.42
CA ILE A 170 -6.58 -10.61 0.45
C ILE A 170 -7.96 -10.03 0.15
N ASN A 171 -8.70 -9.72 1.22
CA ASN A 171 -9.85 -8.85 1.09
C ASN A 171 -9.31 -7.42 0.93
N TRP A 172 -9.63 -6.80 -0.19
CA TRP A 172 -9.32 -5.40 -0.46
C TRP A 172 -10.59 -4.57 -0.31
N ILE A 173 -10.44 -3.38 0.26
CA ILE A 173 -11.47 -2.34 0.24
C ILE A 173 -10.93 -1.09 -0.43
N THR A 174 -11.82 -0.24 -0.90
CA THR A 174 -11.45 1.12 -1.34
C THR A 174 -11.46 2.10 -0.17
N SER A 175 -10.75 3.22 -0.29
CA SER A 175 -10.75 4.30 0.69
C SER A 175 -12.15 4.76 1.12
N ASP A 176 -13.13 4.74 0.21
CA ASP A 176 -14.51 5.16 0.46
C ASP A 176 -15.28 4.24 1.42
N GLU A 177 -14.77 3.03 1.68
CA GLU A 177 -15.35 2.10 2.63
C GLU A 177 -14.81 2.29 4.06
N VAL A 178 -13.76 3.09 4.24
CA VAL A 178 -13.23 3.40 5.58
C VAL A 178 -14.13 4.46 6.23
N PRO A 179 -14.67 4.21 7.44
CA PRO A 179 -15.46 5.20 8.18
C PRO A 179 -14.70 6.49 8.44
N GLU A 180 -15.42 7.59 8.70
CA GLU A 180 -14.81 8.90 9.00
C GLU A 180 -13.90 8.87 10.23
N GLU A 181 -14.22 8.03 11.23
CA GLU A 181 -13.40 7.80 12.41
C GLU A 181 -12.21 6.86 12.14
N GLY A 182 -12.26 6.11 11.04
CA GLY A 182 -11.16 5.32 10.53
C GLY A 182 -10.14 6.22 9.82
N ASN A 183 -8.88 5.81 9.82
CA ASN A 183 -7.81 6.55 9.14
C ASN A 183 -6.89 5.59 8.38
N PHE A 184 -6.18 6.08 7.37
CA PHE A 184 -5.22 5.32 6.58
C PHE A 184 -4.17 6.24 5.96
N ILE A 185 -3.10 5.65 5.44
CA ILE A 185 -2.03 6.36 4.71
C ILE A 185 -1.93 5.84 3.27
N CYS A 186 -1.50 6.68 2.33
CA CYS A 186 -1.36 6.37 0.90
C CYS A 186 -0.27 7.21 0.21
#